data_AF-A0A554NFP6-F1
#
_entry.id   AF-A0A554NFP6-F1
#
_cell.length_a   1.000
_cell.length_b   1.000
_cell.length_c   1.000
_cell.angle_alpha   90.00
_cell.angle_beta   90.00
_cell.angle_gamma   90.00
#
_symmetry.space_group_name_H-M   'P 1'
#
loop_
_entity.id
_entity.type
_entity.pdbx_description
1 polymer ?
#
loop_
_entity_poly.entity_id
_entity_poly.type
_entity_poly.pdbx_seq_one_letter_code
_entity_poly.pdbx_strand_id
1 'polypeptide(L)'
;MSEQVPVEPPVYVETYGGHVSLTWTAAGVGQFLDTVRAAGTVPADTTPVVDATNAAGQRRMRLDEIDTSGGATTYVRVEPPASWTVAWERRTEPVVSLAGNPTVETCRAFHVGTTACSAWPTDAVSALTRLLDD
;
A
#
# COMPACT_ATOMS: atom_id res chain seq x y z
N MET A 1 12.81 -14.82 -0.53
CA MET A 1 12.57 -15.21 -1.94
C MET A 1 11.85 -14.05 -2.62
N SER A 2 12.16 -13.73 -3.88
CA SER A 2 11.45 -12.67 -4.62
C SER A 2 10.72 -13.24 -5.82
N GLU A 3 9.41 -12.97 -5.91
CA GLU A 3 8.52 -13.46 -6.97
C GLU A 3 7.59 -12.35 -7.46
N GLN A 4 6.91 -12.57 -8.57
CA GLN A 4 6.05 -11.57 -9.21
C GLN A 4 4.67 -12.17 -9.52
N VAL A 5 3.62 -11.43 -9.18
CA VAL A 5 2.25 -11.73 -9.59
C VAL A 5 1.95 -10.96 -10.88
N PRO A 6 1.50 -11.62 -11.97
CA PRO A 6 1.37 -11.01 -13.30
C PRO A 6 0.06 -10.22 -13.43
N VAL A 7 -0.06 -9.14 -12.67
CA VAL A 7 -1.10 -8.09 -12.82
C VAL A 7 -0.48 -6.83 -13.40
N GLU A 8 -1.30 -5.86 -13.78
CA GLU A 8 -0.82 -4.57 -14.29
C GLU A 8 -1.27 -3.45 -13.34
N PRO A 9 -0.36 -2.69 -12.70
CA PRO A 9 1.09 -2.93 -12.66
C PRO A 9 1.45 -4.18 -11.86
N PRO A 10 2.60 -4.83 -12.12
CA PRO A 10 2.93 -6.07 -11.41
C PRO A 10 3.10 -5.87 -9.91
N VAL A 11 2.74 -6.91 -9.15
CA VAL A 11 3.04 -6.98 -7.71
C VAL A 11 4.29 -7.81 -7.52
N TYR A 12 5.32 -7.19 -6.97
CA TYR A 12 6.54 -7.87 -6.53
C TYR A 12 6.38 -8.31 -5.09
N VAL A 13 6.69 -9.57 -4.81
CA VAL A 13 6.52 -10.20 -3.50
C VAL A 13 7.89 -10.62 -2.99
N GLU A 14 8.26 -10.14 -1.81
CA GLU A 14 9.44 -10.56 -1.08
C GLU A 14 9.04 -11.26 0.22
N THR A 15 9.41 -12.53 0.35
CA THR A 15 9.12 -13.34 1.55
C THR A 15 10.33 -13.38 2.48
N TYR A 16 10.08 -13.08 3.75
CA TYR A 16 11.01 -13.14 4.87
C TYR A 16 10.50 -14.12 5.94
N GLY A 17 11.34 -14.47 6.90
CA GLY A 17 10.95 -15.34 8.02
C GLY A 17 9.81 -14.72 8.85
N GLY A 18 8.57 -15.10 8.55
CA GLY A 18 7.36 -14.70 9.29
C GLY A 18 6.64 -13.45 8.77
N HIS A 19 7.03 -12.90 7.61
CA HIS A 19 6.29 -11.80 6.96
C HIS A 19 6.64 -11.68 5.47
N VAL A 20 5.79 -10.96 4.75
CA VAL A 20 6.01 -10.59 3.34
C VAL A 20 6.09 -9.08 3.17
N SER A 21 6.67 -8.66 2.06
CA SER A 21 6.57 -7.31 1.50
C SER A 21 6.05 -7.42 0.07
N LEU A 22 4.93 -6.77 -0.21
CA LEU A 22 4.35 -6.67 -1.55
C LEU A 22 4.49 -5.24 -2.04
N THR A 23 5.00 -5.04 -3.25
CA THR A 23 5.25 -3.71 -3.81
C THR A 23 4.74 -3.60 -5.24
N TRP A 24 4.21 -2.44 -5.58
CA TRP A 24 3.78 -2.12 -6.95
C TRP A 24 3.85 -0.61 -7.21
N THR A 25 3.97 -0.23 -8.48
CA THR A 25 3.83 1.16 -8.90
C THR A 25 2.38 1.61 -8.71
N ALA A 26 2.17 2.80 -8.15
CA ALA A 26 0.85 3.38 -7.87
C ALA A 26 0.68 4.72 -8.59
N ALA A 27 -0.56 5.20 -8.73
CA ALA A 27 -0.79 6.46 -9.42
C ALA A 27 -0.35 7.69 -8.60
N GLY A 28 -0.80 7.80 -7.34
CA GLY A 28 -0.49 8.97 -6.51
C GLY A 28 -1.10 8.94 -5.10
N VAL A 29 -0.64 9.87 -4.25
CA VAL A 29 -1.01 9.92 -2.83
C VAL A 29 -2.51 10.10 -2.61
N GLY A 30 -3.22 10.84 -3.48
CA GLY A 30 -4.68 11.02 -3.36
C GLY A 30 -5.44 9.69 -3.42
N GLN A 31 -5.19 8.89 -4.47
CA GLN A 31 -5.81 7.56 -4.61
C GLN A 31 -5.40 6.61 -3.48
N PHE A 32 -4.16 6.70 -3.01
CA PHE A 32 -3.72 5.95 -1.84
C PHE A 32 -4.56 6.29 -0.60
N LEU A 33 -4.74 7.57 -0.27
CA LEU A 33 -5.53 7.98 0.88
C LEU A 33 -7.01 7.61 0.74
N ASP A 34 -7.59 7.72 -0.47
CA ASP A 34 -8.97 7.30 -0.71
C ASP A 34 -9.15 5.79 -0.53
N THR A 35 -8.17 5.00 -0.98
CA THR A 35 -8.16 3.54 -0.77
C THR A 35 -8.04 3.19 0.71
N VAL A 36 -7.18 3.88 1.44
CA VAL A 36 -7.05 3.71 2.91
C VAL A 36 -8.37 4.02 3.62
N ARG A 37 -9.08 5.08 3.23
CA ARG A 37 -10.38 5.45 3.81
C ARG A 37 -11.47 4.43 3.50
N ALA A 38 -11.43 3.82 2.32
CA ALA A 38 -12.39 2.79 1.91
C ALA A 38 -12.09 1.41 2.53
N ALA A 39 -10.87 1.20 3.04
CA ALA A 39 -10.49 -0.05 3.67
C ALA A 39 -11.16 -0.18 5.05
N GLY A 40 -12.14 -1.07 5.17
CA GLY A 40 -12.87 -1.31 6.43
C GLY A 40 -12.00 -1.81 7.60
N THR A 41 -10.75 -2.21 7.32
CA THR A 41 -9.73 -2.62 8.30
C THR A 41 -8.92 -1.47 8.88
N VAL A 42 -9.04 -0.26 8.32
CA VAL A 42 -8.37 0.95 8.81
C VAL A 42 -9.37 1.79 9.59
N PRO A 43 -9.22 1.95 10.92
CA PRO A 43 -10.07 2.83 11.71
C PRO A 43 -10.04 4.27 11.19
N ALA A 44 -11.17 4.96 11.20
CA ALA A 44 -11.29 6.33 10.70
C ALA A 44 -10.43 7.35 11.48
N ASP A 45 -10.09 7.05 12.73
CA ASP A 45 -9.23 7.83 13.61
C ASP A 45 -7.73 7.46 13.51
N THR A 46 -7.37 6.57 12.57
CA THR A 46 -5.97 6.23 12.30
C THR A 46 -5.18 7.49 11.93
N THR A 47 -4.00 7.66 12.53
CA THR A 47 -3.08 8.77 12.25
C THR A 47 -1.81 8.24 11.57
N PRO A 48 -1.76 8.23 10.23
CA PRO A 48 -0.59 7.78 9.49
C PRO A 48 0.68 8.54 9.86
N VAL A 49 1.82 7.87 9.73
CA VAL A 49 3.14 8.52 9.73
C VAL A 49 3.35 9.16 8.37
N VAL A 50 3.66 10.45 8.34
CA VAL A 50 3.81 11.25 7.13
C VAL A 50 5.17 11.95 7.13
N ASP A 51 5.87 11.89 6.01
CA ASP A 51 7.01 12.74 5.71
C ASP A 51 6.63 13.76 4.63
N ALA A 52 7.01 15.02 4.84
CA ALA A 52 6.71 16.11 3.94
C ALA A 52 7.93 17.02 3.77
N THR A 53 8.26 17.40 2.52
CA THR A 53 9.44 18.20 2.18
C THR A 53 9.48 19.59 2.83
N ASN A 54 8.34 20.09 3.30
CA ASN A 54 8.20 21.40 3.93
C ASN A 54 8.31 21.38 5.47
N ALA A 55 8.45 20.20 6.07
CA ALA A 55 8.63 20.01 7.50
C ALA A 55 9.89 19.17 7.76
N ALA A 56 10.57 19.42 8.88
CA ALA A 56 11.68 18.57 9.28
C ALA A 56 11.15 17.29 9.93
N GLY A 57 11.24 16.16 9.21
CA GLY A 57 11.04 14.81 9.75
C GLY A 57 9.61 14.27 9.71
N GLN A 58 9.47 13.04 10.19
CA GLN A 58 8.22 12.29 10.21
C GLN A 58 7.28 12.77 11.32
N ARG A 59 5.99 12.87 11.02
CA ARG A 59 4.94 13.21 11.99
C ARG A 59 3.71 12.33 11.82
N ARG A 60 2.89 12.21 12.87
CA ARG A 60 1.55 11.61 12.77
C ARG A 60 0.51 12.70 12.55
N MET A 61 -0.38 12.48 11.60
CA MET A 61 -1.48 13.42 11.31
C MET A 61 -2.71 12.69 10.79
N ARG A 62 -3.87 13.34 10.80
CA ARG A 62 -5.09 12.71 10.31
C ARG A 62 -5.10 12.63 8.79
N LEU A 63 -5.83 11.65 8.24
CA LEU A 63 -5.90 11.41 6.79
C LEU A 63 -6.41 12.62 6.00
N ASP A 64 -7.26 13.46 6.57
CA ASP A 64 -7.82 14.68 5.98
C ASP A 64 -6.86 15.88 6.04
N GLU A 65 -5.81 15.81 6.85
CA GLU A 65 -4.80 16.86 7.01
C GLU A 65 -3.58 16.67 6.06
N ILE A 66 -3.52 15.54 5.34
CA ILE A 66 -2.41 15.23 4.44
C ILE A 66 -2.59 15.99 3.12
N ASP A 67 -1.60 16.82 2.77
CA ASP A 67 -1.58 17.53 1.50
C ASP A 67 -1.35 16.57 0.32
N THR A 68 -2.32 16.52 -0.57
CA THR A 68 -2.29 15.72 -1.81
C THR A 68 -2.01 16.57 -3.05
N SER A 69 -1.97 17.89 -2.92
CA SER A 69 -1.98 18.86 -4.02
C SER A 69 -0.64 19.56 -4.22
N GLY A 70 0.08 19.86 -3.13
CA GLY A 70 1.32 20.65 -3.18
C GLY A 70 2.57 19.83 -3.48
N GLY A 71 2.44 18.50 -3.62
CA GLY A 71 3.58 17.59 -3.79
C GLY A 71 4.54 17.57 -2.59
N ALA A 72 4.21 18.23 -1.48
CA ALA A 72 5.06 18.28 -0.30
C ALA A 72 5.17 16.90 0.35
N THR A 73 4.10 16.11 0.33
CA THR A 73 4.08 14.75 0.87
C THR A 73 4.98 13.82 0.06
N THR A 74 6.00 13.25 0.70
CA THR A 74 6.93 12.28 0.09
C THR A 74 6.71 10.87 0.59
N TYR A 75 6.09 10.71 1.75
CA TYR A 75 5.85 9.40 2.34
C TYR A 75 4.60 9.42 3.22
N VAL A 76 3.82 8.35 3.16
CA VAL A 76 2.70 8.09 4.08
C VAL A 76 2.74 6.62 4.46
N ARG A 77 2.72 6.28 5.75
CA ARG A 77 2.58 4.91 6.26
C ARG A 77 1.41 4.80 7.21
N VAL A 78 0.55 3.82 6.94
CA VAL A 78 -0.62 3.49 7.74
C VAL A 78 -0.35 2.19 8.49
N GLU A 79 -0.62 2.23 9.79
CA GLU A 79 -0.41 1.13 10.74
C GLU A 79 -1.77 0.79 11.38
N PRO A 80 -2.66 0.05 10.68
CA PRO A 80 -3.93 -0.36 11.26
C PRO A 80 -3.72 -1.34 12.41
N PRO A 81 -4.74 -1.61 13.26
CA PRO A 81 -4.72 -2.67 14.26
C PRO A 81 -4.83 -4.07 13.62
N ALA A 82 -3.97 -4.35 12.65
CA ALA A 82 -3.85 -5.59 11.91
C ALA A 82 -2.37 -6.01 11.84
N SER A 83 -2.10 -7.23 11.39
CA SER A 83 -0.74 -7.77 11.24
C SER A 83 0.01 -7.25 10.01
N TRP A 84 -0.45 -6.16 9.39
CA TRP A 84 0.13 -5.58 8.19
C TRP A 84 0.15 -4.06 8.26
N THR A 85 1.04 -3.46 7.46
CA THR A 85 1.15 -2.00 7.26
C THR A 85 1.14 -1.70 5.78
N VAL A 86 0.64 -0.53 5.40
CA VAL A 86 0.68 -0.07 4.01
C VAL A 86 1.31 1.31 3.93
N ALA A 87 2.22 1.50 2.98
CA ALA A 87 2.90 2.75 2.77
C ALA A 87 2.82 3.19 1.31
N TRP A 88 2.77 4.50 1.09
CA TRP A 88 2.96 5.15 -0.19
C TRP A 88 4.23 5.98 -0.12
N GLU A 89 5.03 5.95 -1.17
CA GLU A 89 6.25 6.75 -1.28
C GLU A 89 6.35 7.43 -2.63
N ARG A 90 6.74 8.70 -2.60
CA ARG A 90 7.09 9.49 -3.77
C ARG A 90 8.48 9.10 -4.25
N ARG A 91 8.53 8.23 -5.27
CA ARG A 91 9.74 7.98 -6.07
C ARG A 91 9.58 8.62 -7.46
N THR A 92 10.45 8.27 -8.40
CA THR A 92 10.29 8.65 -9.82
C THR A 92 8.93 8.22 -10.34
N GLU A 93 8.52 7.00 -10.00
CA GLU A 93 7.16 6.51 -10.12
C GLU A 93 6.66 6.22 -8.69
N PRO A 94 5.46 6.70 -8.28
CA PRO A 94 5.00 6.45 -6.92
C PRO A 94 4.89 4.95 -6.64
N VAL A 95 5.26 4.52 -5.44
CA VAL A 95 5.25 3.11 -5.05
C VAL A 95 4.33 2.93 -3.85
N VAL A 96 3.56 1.85 -3.86
CA VAL A 96 2.89 1.33 -2.66
C VAL A 96 3.62 0.07 -2.19
N SER A 97 3.81 -0.02 -0.88
CA SER A 97 4.33 -1.21 -0.19
C SER A 97 3.33 -1.66 0.87
N LEU A 98 2.97 -2.94 0.84
CA LEU A 98 2.14 -3.61 1.81
C LEU A 98 2.99 -4.69 2.50
N ALA A 99 3.24 -4.56 3.79
CA ALA A 99 4.18 -5.42 4.51
C ALA A 99 3.58 -6.04 5.76
N GLY A 100 4.11 -7.19 6.20
CA GLY A 100 3.61 -7.95 7.35
C GLY A 100 2.91 -9.23 6.91
N ASN A 101 1.70 -9.47 7.43
CA ASN A 101 0.85 -10.61 7.08
C ASN A 101 -0.50 -10.14 6.52
N PRO A 102 -0.52 -9.52 5.32
CA PRO A 102 -1.76 -9.11 4.66
C PRO A 102 -2.48 -10.33 4.08
N THR A 103 -3.80 -10.23 3.91
CA THR A 103 -4.56 -11.22 3.14
C THR A 103 -4.46 -10.96 1.64
N VAL A 104 -4.74 -11.97 0.81
CA VAL A 104 -4.89 -11.83 -0.65
C VAL A 104 -5.92 -10.74 -0.98
N GLU A 105 -7.03 -10.69 -0.25
CA GLU A 105 -8.07 -9.67 -0.41
C GLU A 105 -7.53 -8.27 -0.11
N THR A 106 -6.74 -8.11 0.97
CA THR A 106 -6.12 -6.84 1.34
C THR A 106 -5.18 -6.36 0.23
N CYS A 107 -4.27 -7.22 -0.24
CA CYS A 107 -3.36 -6.88 -1.32
C CYS A 107 -4.12 -6.45 -2.58
N ARG A 108 -5.12 -7.24 -3.00
CA ARG A 108 -5.91 -6.96 -4.19
C ARG A 108 -6.69 -5.65 -4.07
N ALA A 109 -7.31 -5.39 -2.92
CA ALA A 109 -8.06 -4.17 -2.68
C ALA A 109 -7.16 -2.93 -2.76
N PHE A 110 -5.98 -2.98 -2.12
CA PHE A 110 -5.03 -1.89 -2.20
C PHE A 110 -4.44 -1.72 -3.59
N HIS A 111 -4.12 -2.81 -4.30
CA HIS A 111 -3.62 -2.74 -5.67
C HIS A 111 -4.63 -2.10 -6.62
N VAL A 112 -5.88 -2.59 -6.64
CA VAL A 112 -6.95 -2.04 -7.48
C VAL A 112 -7.24 -0.58 -7.12
N GLY A 113 -7.32 -0.24 -5.83
CA GLY A 113 -7.63 1.12 -5.39
C GLY A 113 -6.53 2.16 -5.70
N THR A 114 -5.28 1.71 -5.86
CA THR A 114 -4.12 2.60 -6.06
C THR A 114 -3.55 2.59 -7.47
N THR A 115 -4.19 1.87 -8.38
CA THR A 115 -3.74 1.70 -9.77
C THR A 115 -4.91 1.85 -10.75
N ALA A 116 -4.62 1.76 -12.05
CA ALA A 116 -5.66 1.69 -13.09
C ALA A 116 -6.22 0.26 -13.28
N CYS A 117 -5.74 -0.71 -12.50
CA CYS A 117 -6.20 -2.10 -12.57
C CYS A 117 -7.65 -2.20 -12.12
N SER A 118 -8.56 -2.63 -12.98
CA SER A 118 -9.98 -2.77 -12.63
C SER A 118 -10.28 -4.05 -11.86
N ALA A 119 -9.55 -5.13 -12.15
CA ALA A 119 -9.70 -6.41 -11.48
C ALA A 119 -8.49 -7.30 -11.73
N TRP A 120 -8.28 -8.25 -10.83
CA TRP A 120 -7.27 -9.30 -11.01
C TRP A 120 -7.88 -10.51 -11.74
N PRO A 121 -7.14 -11.13 -12.67
CA PRO A 121 -7.53 -12.40 -13.23
C PRO A 121 -7.38 -13.52 -12.17
N THR A 122 -8.14 -14.61 -12.32
CA THR A 122 -8.22 -15.68 -11.31
C THR A 122 -6.87 -16.36 -11.06
N ASP A 123 -6.06 -16.54 -12.10
CA ASP A 123 -4.72 -17.12 -12.03
C ASP A 123 -3.76 -16.27 -11.19
N ALA A 124 -3.81 -14.93 -11.31
CA ALA A 124 -3.03 -14.02 -10.47
C ALA A 124 -3.45 -14.11 -8.99
N VAL A 125 -4.75 -14.26 -8.71
CA VAL A 125 -5.25 -14.48 -7.35
C VAL A 125 -4.70 -15.80 -6.81
N SER A 126 -4.78 -16.90 -7.58
CA SER A 126 -4.22 -18.19 -7.18
C SER A 126 -2.69 -18.20 -7.05
N ALA A 127 -1.99 -17.37 -7.83
CA ALA A 127 -0.56 -17.17 -7.67
C ALA A 127 -0.24 -16.52 -6.33
N LEU A 128 -0.91 -15.40 -6.00
CA LEU A 128 -0.69 -14.72 -4.73
C LEU A 128 -1.07 -15.61 -3.52
N THR A 129 -2.17 -16.36 -3.58
CA THR A 129 -2.54 -17.29 -2.51
C THR A 129 -1.40 -18.25 -2.18
N ARG A 130 -0.79 -18.89 -3.18
CA ARG A 130 0.34 -19.80 -2.96
C ARG A 130 1.54 -19.10 -2.32
N LEU A 131 1.83 -17.87 -2.73
CA LEU A 131 2.96 -17.10 -2.19
C LEU A 131 2.77 -16.66 -0.72
N LEU A 132 1.52 -16.54 -0.25
CA LEU A 132 1.22 -16.11 1.11
C LEU A 132 1.00 -17.29 2.09
N ASP A 133 0.75 -18.49 1.56
CA ASP A 133 0.55 -19.71 2.35
C ASP A 133 1.86 -20.49 2.60
N ASP A 134 2.94 -20.15 1.89
CA ASP A 134 4.30 -20.72 2.02
C ASP A 134 5.11 -20.07 3.17
#